data_AF-A0A7J8V3L7-F1
#
_entry.id   AF-A0A7J8V3L7-F1
#
_cell.length_a   1.000
_cell.length_b   1.000
_cell.length_c   1.000
_cell.angle_alpha   90.00
_cell.angle_beta   90.00
_cell.angle_gamma   90.00
#
_symmetry.space_group_name_H-M   'P 1'
#
loop_
_entity.id
_entity.type
_entity.pdbx_description
1 polymer ?
#
loop_
_entity_poly.entity_id
_entity_poly.type
_entity_poly.pdbx_seq_one_letter_code
_entity_poly.pdbx_strand_id
1 'polypeptide(L)'
;MMLEWIKDQPYWNRSDGWDHFMTMGRITWDFRRSKNEDWGSSCIYMPGMRNITRLLIERNPWDYFDVVVPYPTGFHPRSNSDIVQWQNFVRNRRRKTLFCFVGAPRAAIKNDFRGLLLNHCKNASGSCKAADCTGSRCSNGTSVILQTFLDSDFCLQPRGDSFTRRSVFDCMIAGSIPVFFWHRTAYLQYQWFLPNDPKSYSVFIHRDLVKNGTSSIKTVLQSYSKQEINQMREKVIQYIPKLVYAKPEKGLNNTKDAFDIAIDGVLKRIKEQEQPGFKWK
;
A
#
# COMPACT_ATOMS: atom_id res chain seq x y z
N MET A 1 17.21 26.03 -8.49
CA MET A 1 17.15 26.57 -7.12
C MET A 1 17.44 25.52 -6.04
N MET A 2 16.56 24.55 -5.73
CA MET A 2 16.85 23.57 -4.65
C MET A 2 17.97 22.57 -5.00
N LEU A 3 17.92 21.94 -6.18
CA LEU A 3 18.96 20.98 -6.61
C LEU A 3 20.29 21.63 -6.97
N GLU A 4 20.32 22.94 -7.23
CA GLU A 4 21.57 23.68 -7.40
C GLU A 4 22.17 23.95 -6.03
N TRP A 5 21.38 24.49 -5.11
CA TRP A 5 21.79 24.73 -3.73
C TRP A 5 22.32 23.47 -3.03
N ILE A 6 21.67 22.31 -3.23
CA ILE A 6 22.11 21.07 -2.57
C ILE A 6 23.48 20.59 -3.07
N LYS A 7 23.81 20.83 -4.35
CA LYS A 7 25.09 20.44 -4.95
C LYS A 7 26.25 21.25 -4.39
N ASP A 8 26.00 22.47 -3.93
CA ASP A 8 27.01 23.31 -3.30
C ASP A 8 27.28 22.91 -1.84
N GLN A 9 26.52 21.96 -1.28
CA GLN A 9 26.71 21.52 0.10
C GLN A 9 27.85 20.51 0.23
N PRO A 10 28.69 20.61 1.28
CA PRO A 10 29.82 19.69 1.47
C PRO A 10 29.39 18.23 1.62
N TYR A 11 28.21 17.99 2.21
CA TYR A 11 27.67 16.65 2.39
C TYR A 11 27.26 16.00 1.07
N TRP A 12 26.74 16.78 0.12
CA TRP A 12 26.44 16.28 -1.22
C TRP A 12 27.72 15.90 -1.97
N ASN A 13 28.72 16.78 -1.97
CA ASN A 13 29.97 16.58 -2.70
C ASN A 13 30.79 15.38 -2.20
N ARG A 14 30.56 14.92 -0.97
CA ARG A 14 31.19 13.71 -0.42
C ARG A 14 30.72 12.43 -1.12
N SER A 15 29.48 12.40 -1.60
CA SER A 15 28.81 11.17 -2.08
C SER A 15 28.12 11.33 -3.42
N ASP A 16 28.05 12.52 -4.01
CA ASP A 16 27.17 12.80 -5.16
C ASP A 16 25.73 12.31 -4.94
N GLY A 17 25.25 12.44 -3.69
CA GLY A 17 23.87 12.18 -3.30
C GLY A 17 23.48 10.72 -3.03
N TRP A 18 24.37 9.73 -3.21
CA TRP A 18 23.98 8.32 -3.01
C TRP A 18 23.60 7.98 -1.55
N ASP A 19 24.18 8.69 -0.59
CA ASP A 19 23.85 8.58 0.85
C ASP A 19 22.71 9.52 1.27
N HIS A 20 22.09 10.23 0.33
CA HIS A 20 20.95 11.11 0.59
C HIS A 20 19.63 10.37 0.32
N PHE A 21 18.60 10.79 1.04
CA PHE A 21 17.24 10.33 0.81
C PHE A 21 16.23 11.45 0.94
N MET A 22 15.06 11.28 0.33
CA MET A 22 13.95 12.20 0.49
C MET A 22 12.61 11.47 0.46
N THR A 23 11.60 12.07 1.08
CA THR A 23 10.21 11.60 0.96
C THR A 23 9.48 12.39 -0.11
N MET A 24 8.74 11.71 -0.97
CA MET A 24 7.92 12.29 -2.01
C MET A 24 6.46 11.91 -1.74
N GLY A 25 5.62 12.91 -1.42
CA GLY A 25 4.25 12.70 -0.93
C GLY A 25 3.23 12.16 -1.95
N ARG A 26 3.67 11.77 -3.15
CA ARG A 26 2.81 11.26 -4.22
C ARG A 26 3.44 10.03 -4.88
N ILE A 27 2.75 9.44 -5.85
CA ILE A 27 3.25 8.30 -6.61
C ILE A 27 4.42 8.73 -7.52
N THR A 28 5.35 7.83 -7.83
CA THR A 28 6.53 8.13 -8.68
C THR A 28 6.18 8.80 -10.00
N TRP A 29 5.02 8.45 -10.59
CA TRP A 29 4.61 8.91 -11.92
C TRP A 29 4.31 10.41 -11.95
N ASP A 30 3.90 11.00 -10.82
CA ASP A 30 3.68 12.44 -10.69
C ASP A 30 4.99 13.26 -10.76
N PHE A 31 6.14 12.60 -10.69
CA PHE A 31 7.48 13.21 -10.73
C PHE A 31 8.34 12.77 -11.91
N ARG A 32 7.73 12.06 -12.89
CA ARG A 32 8.38 11.51 -14.08
C ARG A 32 7.73 12.00 -15.37
N ARG A 33 7.33 13.26 -15.40
CA ARG A 33 6.81 13.93 -16.59
C ARG A 33 7.92 14.02 -17.65
N SER A 34 7.68 13.49 -18.85
CA SER A 34 8.64 13.52 -19.97
C SER A 34 8.39 14.68 -20.95
N LYS A 35 7.13 15.09 -21.15
CA LYS A 35 6.74 16.21 -22.01
C LYS A 35 6.08 17.33 -21.22
N ASN A 36 6.17 18.58 -21.69
CA ASN A 36 5.71 19.73 -20.90
C ASN A 36 4.18 19.80 -20.72
N GLU A 37 3.44 19.23 -21.67
CA GLU A 37 1.98 19.15 -21.67
C GLU A 37 1.42 18.04 -20.77
N ASP A 38 2.25 17.08 -20.35
CA ASP A 38 1.83 15.96 -19.52
C ASP A 38 1.63 16.36 -18.05
N TRP A 39 0.89 15.55 -17.30
CA TRP A 39 0.68 15.76 -15.87
C TRP A 39 1.97 15.60 -15.05
N GLY A 40 2.10 16.40 -13.99
CA GLY A 40 3.14 16.25 -12.97
C GLY A 40 4.40 17.10 -13.20
N SER A 41 5.52 16.66 -12.64
CA SER A 41 6.82 17.33 -12.74
C SER A 41 7.89 16.41 -13.33
N SER A 42 8.99 16.97 -13.83
CA SER A 42 10.15 16.21 -14.30
C SER A 42 11.21 15.99 -13.20
N CYS A 43 10.86 16.19 -11.92
CA CYS A 43 11.78 16.22 -10.80
C CYS A 43 12.73 15.02 -10.74
N ILE A 44 12.22 13.79 -10.83
CA ILE A 44 13.07 12.58 -10.76
C ILE A 44 14.05 12.48 -11.94
N TYR A 45 13.71 13.06 -13.10
CA TYR A 45 14.60 13.08 -14.26
C TYR A 45 15.68 14.15 -14.20
N MET A 46 15.63 15.06 -13.23
CA MET A 46 16.69 16.05 -13.03
C MET A 46 18.00 15.36 -12.62
N PRO A 47 19.17 15.77 -13.15
CA PRO A 47 20.44 15.08 -12.87
C PRO A 47 20.75 14.91 -11.38
N GLY A 48 20.43 15.92 -10.54
CA GLY A 48 20.64 15.87 -9.10
C GLY A 48 19.71 14.94 -8.33
N MET A 49 18.79 14.23 -8.99
CA MET A 49 17.87 13.29 -8.35
C MET A 49 18.22 11.83 -8.61
N ARG A 50 19.18 11.55 -9.51
CA ARG A 50 19.47 10.20 -10.01
C ARG A 50 19.87 9.22 -8.92
N ASN A 51 20.72 9.65 -7.99
CA ASN A 51 21.34 8.78 -6.98
C ASN A 51 20.68 8.83 -5.59
N ILE A 52 19.69 9.70 -5.41
CA ILE A 52 19.02 9.87 -4.10
C ILE A 52 18.03 8.73 -3.88
N THR A 53 18.02 8.12 -2.69
CA THR A 53 16.94 7.20 -2.29
C THR A 53 15.62 7.95 -2.09
N ARG A 54 14.57 7.57 -2.82
CA ARG A 54 13.27 8.26 -2.79
C ARG A 54 12.24 7.38 -2.11
N LEU A 55 11.69 7.84 -0.99
CA LEU A 55 10.59 7.20 -0.28
C LEU A 55 9.26 7.70 -0.87
N LEU A 56 8.48 6.82 -1.50
CA LEU A 56 7.24 7.15 -2.20
C LEU A 56 6.10 6.23 -1.76
N ILE A 57 4.86 6.60 -2.05
CA ILE A 57 3.69 5.74 -1.79
C ILE A 57 3.43 4.70 -2.91
N GLU A 58 4.05 4.88 -4.09
CA GLU A 58 4.13 3.91 -5.19
C GLU A 58 5.47 4.11 -5.94
N ARG A 59 6.21 3.02 -6.22
CA ARG A 59 7.48 3.06 -6.97
C ARG A 59 7.32 2.74 -8.44
N ASN A 60 8.33 3.11 -9.21
CA ASN A 60 8.66 2.43 -10.45
C ASN A 60 9.41 1.14 -10.07
N PRO A 61 8.86 -0.07 -10.32
CA PRO A 61 9.52 -1.32 -9.93
C PRO A 61 10.91 -1.52 -10.55
N TRP A 62 11.23 -0.75 -11.60
CA TRP A 62 12.47 -0.81 -12.36
C TRP A 62 13.49 0.27 -11.96
N ASP A 63 13.14 1.12 -11.00
CA ASP A 63 14.07 2.12 -10.47
C ASP A 63 14.49 1.71 -9.06
N TYR A 64 15.76 1.34 -8.91
CA TYR A 64 16.33 0.85 -7.65
C TYR A 64 16.21 1.88 -6.50
N PHE A 65 16.31 3.16 -6.84
CA PHE A 65 16.29 4.25 -5.87
C PHE A 65 14.87 4.58 -5.41
N ASP A 66 13.82 4.11 -6.10
CA ASP A 66 12.45 4.22 -5.61
C ASP A 66 12.17 3.11 -4.56
N VAL A 67 11.97 3.56 -3.31
CA VAL A 67 11.52 2.73 -2.19
C VAL A 67 10.08 3.09 -1.87
N VAL A 68 9.24 2.08 -1.68
CA VAL A 68 7.83 2.32 -1.34
C VAL A 68 7.60 2.23 0.16
N VAL A 69 6.95 3.25 0.71
CA VAL A 69 6.43 3.28 2.08
C VAL A 69 4.90 3.17 2.08
N PRO A 70 4.29 2.58 3.12
CA PRO A 70 2.83 2.43 3.23
C PRO A 70 2.09 3.76 3.04
N TYR A 71 0.92 3.74 2.40
CA TYR A 71 0.06 4.93 2.40
C TYR A 71 -0.32 5.30 3.84
N PRO A 72 -0.26 6.59 4.22
CA PRO A 72 -0.83 7.03 5.49
C PRO A 72 -2.32 6.68 5.58
N THR A 73 -2.73 6.18 6.73
CA THR A 73 -4.11 5.75 7.01
C THR A 73 -4.72 6.61 8.12
N GLY A 74 -5.95 6.31 8.53
CA GLY A 74 -6.60 7.06 9.62
C GLY A 74 -6.14 6.67 11.03
N PHE A 75 -5.36 5.60 11.17
CA PHE A 75 -4.95 5.09 12.47
C PHE A 75 -3.49 5.45 12.78
N HIS A 76 -3.33 6.35 13.74
CA HIS A 76 -2.03 6.82 14.23
C HIS A 76 -1.90 6.51 15.73
N PRO A 77 -1.25 5.41 16.11
CA PRO A 77 -1.15 5.00 17.51
C PRO A 77 -0.36 6.02 18.33
N ARG A 78 -0.80 6.28 19.57
CA ARG A 78 -0.11 7.18 20.51
C ARG A 78 0.87 6.44 21.41
N SER A 79 0.73 5.12 21.50
CA SER A 79 1.51 4.25 22.37
C SER A 79 1.45 2.80 21.87
N ASN A 80 2.31 1.95 22.42
CA ASN A 80 2.25 0.50 22.18
C ASN A 80 0.90 -0.10 22.60
N SER A 81 0.23 0.47 23.61
CA SER A 81 -1.08 -0.04 24.05
C SER A 81 -2.16 0.20 23.00
N ASP A 82 -2.13 1.31 22.27
CA ASP A 82 -3.08 1.57 21.17
C ASP A 82 -2.95 0.48 20.08
N ILE A 83 -1.71 0.07 19.75
CA ILE A 83 -1.44 -1.03 18.81
C ILE A 83 -2.03 -2.35 19.33
N VAL A 84 -1.70 -2.74 20.56
CA VAL A 84 -2.14 -4.02 21.14
C VAL A 84 -3.66 -4.07 21.26
N GLN A 85 -4.29 -2.99 21.71
CA GLN A 85 -5.74 -2.87 21.79
C GLN A 85 -6.37 -3.01 20.40
N TRP A 86 -5.83 -2.33 19.39
CA TRP A 86 -6.35 -2.42 18.04
C TRP A 86 -6.20 -3.83 17.45
N GLN A 87 -5.02 -4.45 17.59
CA GLN A 87 -4.77 -5.83 17.15
C GLN A 87 -5.75 -6.81 17.81
N ASN A 88 -5.97 -6.69 19.12
CA ASN A 88 -6.93 -7.53 19.85
C ASN A 88 -8.37 -7.28 19.42
N PHE A 89 -8.73 -6.03 19.15
CA PHE A 89 -10.05 -5.66 18.63
C PHE A 89 -10.31 -6.32 17.28
N VAL A 90 -9.41 -6.16 16.30
CA VAL A 90 -9.62 -6.70 14.94
C VAL A 90 -9.50 -8.23 14.90
N ARG A 91 -8.67 -8.83 15.78
CA ARG A 91 -8.55 -10.28 15.96
C ARG A 91 -9.85 -10.92 16.41
N ASN A 92 -10.47 -10.35 17.45
CA ASN A 92 -11.69 -10.90 18.06
C ASN A 92 -12.97 -10.42 17.37
N ARG A 93 -12.87 -9.57 16.35
CA ARG A 93 -14.02 -9.06 15.61
C ARG A 93 -14.74 -10.19 14.87
N ARG A 94 -16.02 -10.42 15.21
CA ARG A 94 -16.89 -11.34 14.47
C ARG A 94 -17.22 -10.75 13.10
N ARG A 95 -16.84 -11.45 12.04
CA ARG A 95 -17.10 -11.09 10.64
C ARG A 95 -18.33 -11.86 10.14
N LYS A 96 -19.22 -11.16 9.44
CA LYS A 96 -20.48 -11.73 8.91
C LYS A 96 -20.48 -11.84 7.39
N THR A 97 -19.54 -11.17 6.74
CA THR A 97 -19.49 -11.04 5.29
C THR A 97 -18.24 -11.73 4.78
N LEU A 98 -18.35 -12.56 3.75
CA LEU A 98 -17.17 -13.24 3.17
C LEU A 98 -16.22 -12.22 2.55
N PHE A 99 -16.73 -11.30 1.74
CA PHE A 99 -15.88 -10.29 1.11
C PHE A 99 -16.57 -8.94 0.95
N CYS A 100 -15.79 -7.89 0.74
CA CYS A 100 -16.35 -6.57 0.44
C CYS A 100 -15.64 -5.90 -0.73
N PHE A 101 -16.35 -4.97 -1.34
CA PHE A 101 -15.74 -4.00 -2.25
C PHE A 101 -16.07 -2.58 -1.79
N VAL A 102 -15.02 -1.77 -1.59
CA VAL A 102 -15.13 -0.35 -1.29
C VAL A 102 -14.55 0.43 -2.46
N GLY A 103 -15.40 1.20 -3.14
CA GLY A 103 -14.99 1.96 -4.30
C GLY A 103 -16.16 2.35 -5.18
N ALA A 104 -15.85 3.08 -6.25
CA ALA A 104 -16.81 3.50 -7.25
C ALA A 104 -16.22 3.29 -8.66
N PRO A 105 -17.09 3.00 -9.65
CA PRO A 105 -16.67 3.00 -11.05
C PRO A 105 -16.25 4.41 -11.49
N ARG A 106 -15.31 4.47 -12.43
CA ARG A 106 -14.94 5.69 -13.15
C ARG A 106 -15.80 5.78 -14.41
N ALA A 107 -16.74 6.72 -14.44
CA ALA A 107 -17.65 6.91 -15.58
C ALA A 107 -16.91 7.13 -16.91
N ALA A 108 -15.73 7.76 -16.88
CA ALA A 108 -14.91 8.02 -18.07
C ALA A 108 -14.18 6.78 -18.62
N ILE A 109 -14.14 5.66 -17.89
CA ILE A 109 -13.39 4.46 -18.29
C ILE A 109 -14.36 3.39 -18.79
N LYS A 110 -14.32 3.12 -20.10
CA LYS A 110 -15.07 2.00 -20.68
C LYS A 110 -14.57 0.68 -20.08
N ASN A 111 -15.50 -0.19 -19.70
CA ASN A 111 -15.20 -1.49 -19.09
C ASN A 111 -14.34 -1.39 -17.82
N ASP A 112 -14.63 -0.38 -16.98
CA ASP A 112 -13.92 -0.21 -15.71
C ASP A 112 -14.03 -1.47 -14.84
N PHE A 113 -12.87 -1.99 -14.45
CA PHE A 113 -12.77 -3.15 -13.59
C PHE A 113 -13.42 -2.93 -12.22
N ARG A 114 -13.43 -1.69 -11.70
CA ARG A 114 -14.16 -1.37 -10.46
C ARG A 114 -15.66 -1.54 -10.62
N GLY A 115 -16.22 -1.16 -11.77
CA GLY A 115 -17.62 -1.39 -12.11
C GLY A 115 -17.94 -2.88 -12.18
N LEU A 116 -17.05 -3.67 -12.80
CA LEU A 116 -17.17 -5.13 -12.84
C LEU A 116 -17.19 -5.73 -11.42
N LEU A 117 -16.27 -5.32 -10.54
CA LEU A 117 -16.22 -5.79 -9.16
C LEU A 117 -17.47 -5.40 -8.35
N LEU A 118 -17.99 -4.19 -8.57
CA LEU A 118 -19.23 -3.75 -7.94
C LEU A 118 -20.41 -4.63 -8.37
N ASN A 119 -20.51 -4.98 -9.66
CA ASN A 119 -21.53 -5.88 -10.18
C ASN A 119 -21.36 -7.31 -9.64
N HIS A 120 -20.13 -7.83 -9.58
CA HIS A 120 -19.85 -9.13 -8.96
C HIS A 120 -20.27 -9.16 -7.49
N CYS A 121 -20.03 -8.06 -6.75
CA CYS A 121 -20.45 -7.95 -5.36
C CYS A 121 -21.97 -7.93 -5.22
N LYS A 122 -22.67 -7.14 -6.05
CA LYS A 122 -24.15 -7.09 -6.08
C LYS A 122 -24.77 -8.45 -6.41
N ASN A 123 -24.17 -9.20 -7.34
CA ASN A 123 -24.66 -10.53 -7.74
C ASN A 123 -24.34 -11.61 -6.69
N ALA A 124 -23.34 -11.38 -5.83
CA ALA A 124 -22.97 -12.27 -4.73
C ALA A 124 -23.75 -11.96 -3.44
N SER A 125 -25.08 -11.79 -3.56
CA SER A 125 -25.99 -11.47 -2.45
C SER A 125 -25.76 -12.36 -1.24
N GLY A 126 -25.70 -11.75 -0.05
CA GLY A 126 -25.43 -12.42 1.22
C GLY A 126 -23.97 -12.80 1.46
N SER A 127 -23.11 -12.81 0.43
CA SER A 127 -21.67 -13.10 0.56
C SER A 127 -20.80 -11.84 0.44
N CYS A 128 -21.26 -10.82 -0.31
CA CYS A 128 -20.52 -9.59 -0.52
C CYS A 128 -21.23 -8.35 0.04
N LYS A 129 -20.46 -7.43 0.63
CA LYS A 129 -20.90 -6.09 1.02
C LYS A 129 -20.20 -5.03 0.18
N ALA A 130 -20.96 -4.22 -0.55
CA ALA A 130 -20.42 -3.10 -1.30
C ALA A 130 -20.61 -1.79 -0.53
N ALA A 131 -19.56 -0.99 -0.42
CA ALA A 131 -19.67 0.42 -0.05
C ALA A 131 -19.40 1.25 -1.31
N ASP A 132 -20.47 1.79 -1.90
CA ASP A 132 -20.40 2.61 -3.10
C ASP A 132 -19.89 4.01 -2.75
N CYS A 133 -18.68 4.30 -3.22
CA CYS A 133 -17.97 5.56 -3.00
C CYS A 133 -18.28 6.63 -4.06
N THR A 134 -19.38 6.52 -4.80
CA THR A 134 -19.74 7.52 -5.82
C THR A 134 -19.98 8.89 -5.16
N GLY A 135 -19.48 9.95 -5.79
CA GLY A 135 -19.54 11.31 -5.25
C GLY A 135 -18.61 11.51 -4.06
N SER A 136 -19.13 12.11 -2.97
CA SER A 136 -18.36 12.44 -1.76
C SER A 136 -18.51 11.44 -0.60
N ARG A 137 -19.25 10.33 -0.80
CA ARG A 137 -19.61 9.38 0.27
C ARG A 137 -18.42 8.75 0.99
N CYS A 138 -17.27 8.69 0.34
CA CYS A 138 -16.03 8.14 0.87
C CYS A 138 -14.93 9.20 1.11
N SER A 139 -15.22 10.48 0.87
CA SER A 139 -14.24 11.56 0.95
C SER A 139 -13.86 11.95 2.38
N ASN A 140 -14.77 11.74 3.35
CA ASN A 140 -14.57 12.16 4.74
C ASN A 140 -14.13 11.03 5.69
N GLY A 141 -13.46 10.00 5.18
CA GLY A 141 -12.96 8.90 6.03
C GLY A 141 -14.09 8.15 6.75
N THR A 142 -15.21 7.99 6.06
CA THR A 142 -16.49 7.57 6.62
C THR A 142 -16.36 6.26 7.39
N SER A 143 -16.92 6.22 8.60
CA SER A 143 -17.03 5.00 9.42
C SER A 143 -17.57 3.80 8.64
N VAL A 144 -18.40 4.05 7.61
CA VAL A 144 -18.90 3.06 6.65
C VAL A 144 -17.79 2.26 5.97
N ILE A 145 -16.70 2.91 5.54
CA ILE A 145 -15.57 2.23 4.87
C ILE A 145 -14.90 1.27 5.84
N LEU A 146 -14.52 1.79 7.00
CA LEU A 146 -13.84 1.02 8.03
C LEU A 146 -14.72 -0.13 8.54
N GLN A 147 -16.00 0.12 8.82
CA GLN A 147 -16.95 -0.92 9.23
C GLN A 147 -17.13 -1.98 8.15
N THR A 148 -17.14 -1.59 6.87
CA THR A 148 -17.22 -2.55 5.76
C THR A 148 -16.02 -3.50 5.75
N PHE A 149 -14.80 -3.00 5.99
CA PHE A 149 -13.63 -3.86 6.14
C PHE A 149 -13.66 -4.70 7.43
N LEU A 150 -14.04 -4.11 8.56
CA LEU A 150 -14.10 -4.79 9.85
C LEU A 150 -15.11 -5.96 9.86
N ASP A 151 -16.17 -5.87 9.06
CA ASP A 151 -17.23 -6.88 8.98
C ASP A 151 -16.94 -8.00 7.97
N SER A 152 -15.86 -7.87 7.18
CA SER A 152 -15.55 -8.72 6.03
C SER A 152 -14.25 -9.51 6.19
N ASP A 153 -14.27 -10.80 5.83
CA ASP A 153 -13.06 -11.64 5.85
C ASP A 153 -12.03 -11.18 4.82
N PHE A 154 -12.49 -10.91 3.59
CA PHE A 154 -11.67 -10.46 2.47
C PHE A 154 -12.09 -9.08 1.95
N CYS A 155 -11.16 -8.33 1.39
CA CYS A 155 -11.45 -7.04 0.75
C CYS A 155 -10.90 -7.01 -0.69
N LEU A 156 -11.74 -6.62 -1.65
CA LEU A 156 -11.32 -6.57 -3.05
C LEU A 156 -10.51 -5.28 -3.31
N GLN A 157 -9.26 -5.46 -3.74
CA GLN A 157 -8.30 -4.37 -3.95
C GLN A 157 -7.87 -4.27 -5.42
N PRO A 158 -8.73 -3.76 -6.33
CA PRO A 158 -8.32 -3.42 -7.68
C PRO A 158 -7.32 -2.26 -7.70
N ARG A 159 -6.73 -2.01 -8.88
CA ARG A 159 -5.91 -0.82 -9.10
C ARG A 159 -6.71 0.48 -8.95
N GLY A 160 -5.97 1.52 -8.56
CA GLY A 160 -6.38 2.91 -8.50
C GLY A 160 -6.34 3.59 -9.86
N ASP A 161 -6.10 4.90 -9.82
CA ASP A 161 -5.61 5.63 -10.99
C ASP A 161 -4.16 5.18 -11.29
N SER A 162 -3.46 4.68 -10.26
CA SER A 162 -2.20 3.96 -10.31
C SER A 162 -2.35 2.49 -9.81
N PHE A 163 -1.25 1.76 -9.58
CA PHE A 163 -1.33 0.32 -9.25
C PHE A 163 -1.75 0.01 -7.81
N THR A 164 -1.48 0.91 -6.87
CA THR A 164 -1.82 0.76 -5.44
C THR A 164 -2.77 1.87 -4.97
N ARG A 165 -3.33 1.72 -3.78
CA ARG A 165 -4.28 2.67 -3.16
C ARG A 165 -4.16 2.62 -1.65
N ARG A 166 -4.46 3.75 -0.99
CA ARG A 166 -4.66 3.82 0.48
C ARG A 166 -5.59 2.73 1.01
N SER A 167 -6.65 2.40 0.25
CA SER A 167 -7.64 1.36 0.60
C SER A 167 -7.02 -0.02 0.92
N VAL A 168 -5.86 -0.36 0.32
CA VAL A 168 -5.14 -1.60 0.64
C VAL A 168 -4.74 -1.63 2.11
N PHE A 169 -4.20 -0.52 2.60
CA PHE A 169 -3.71 -0.37 3.98
C PHE A 169 -4.86 -0.22 4.96
N ASP A 170 -5.90 0.56 4.63
CA ASP A 170 -7.10 0.65 5.46
C ASP A 170 -7.76 -0.73 5.66
N CYS A 171 -7.78 -1.55 4.61
CA CYS A 171 -8.27 -2.94 4.69
C CYS A 171 -7.42 -3.82 5.62
N MET A 172 -6.09 -3.78 5.46
CA MET A 172 -5.18 -4.58 6.28
C MET A 172 -5.24 -4.16 7.75
N ILE A 173 -5.33 -2.86 8.04
CA ILE A 173 -5.48 -2.34 9.40
C ILE A 173 -6.79 -2.81 10.03
N ALA A 174 -7.86 -2.97 9.26
CA ALA A 174 -9.12 -3.56 9.75
C ALA A 174 -9.06 -5.09 9.95
N GLY A 175 -7.91 -5.74 9.69
CA GLY A 175 -7.76 -7.19 9.77
C GLY A 175 -8.54 -7.94 8.69
N SER A 176 -8.89 -7.27 7.58
CA SER A 176 -9.46 -7.89 6.40
C SER A 176 -8.34 -8.29 5.44
N ILE A 177 -8.49 -9.43 4.77
CA ILE A 177 -7.44 -10.02 3.93
C ILE A 177 -7.53 -9.41 2.52
N PRO A 178 -6.49 -8.73 2.02
CA PRO A 178 -6.53 -8.12 0.70
C PRO A 178 -6.59 -9.17 -0.42
N VAL A 179 -7.48 -8.94 -1.38
CA VAL A 179 -7.59 -9.68 -2.63
C VAL A 179 -7.08 -8.80 -3.75
N PHE A 180 -5.92 -9.15 -4.31
CA PHE A 180 -5.26 -8.39 -5.37
C PHE A 180 -5.55 -8.96 -6.76
N PHE A 181 -5.58 -8.07 -7.75
CA PHE A 181 -5.85 -8.42 -9.15
C PHE A 181 -4.69 -8.07 -10.11
N TRP A 182 -3.66 -7.39 -9.60
CA TRP A 182 -2.39 -7.12 -10.28
C TRP A 182 -1.24 -7.41 -9.32
N HIS A 183 -0.23 -8.16 -9.76
CA HIS A 183 0.97 -8.40 -8.95
C HIS A 183 1.66 -7.10 -8.54
N ARG A 184 1.63 -6.09 -9.41
CA ARG A 184 2.23 -4.78 -9.14
C ARG A 184 1.56 -4.02 -8.00
N THR A 185 0.32 -4.33 -7.62
CA THR A 185 -0.36 -3.63 -6.51
C THR A 185 0.39 -3.77 -5.19
N ALA A 186 0.97 -4.94 -4.92
CA ALA A 186 1.71 -5.18 -3.68
C ALA A 186 3.02 -5.97 -3.89
N TYR A 187 3.02 -7.05 -4.67
CA TYR A 187 4.14 -8.01 -4.68
C TYR A 187 5.40 -7.51 -5.38
N LEU A 188 5.30 -6.44 -6.17
CA LEU A 188 6.45 -5.75 -6.75
C LEU A 188 6.80 -4.46 -6.00
N GLN A 189 6.24 -4.24 -4.81
CA GLN A 189 6.35 -3.02 -4.01
C GLN A 189 6.42 -3.39 -2.51
N TYR A 190 6.66 -2.43 -1.61
CA TYR A 190 6.57 -2.60 -0.15
C TYR A 190 7.36 -3.76 0.49
N GLN A 191 8.49 -4.18 -0.09
CA GLN A 191 9.30 -5.31 0.41
C GLN A 191 9.77 -5.13 1.87
N TRP A 192 9.94 -3.89 2.33
CA TRP A 192 10.31 -3.60 3.72
C TRP A 192 9.15 -3.76 4.71
N PHE A 193 7.92 -3.69 4.21
CA PHE A 193 6.71 -3.50 5.03
C PHE A 193 5.73 -4.66 4.96
N LEU A 194 5.77 -5.48 3.91
CA LEU A 194 4.85 -6.62 3.73
C LEU A 194 5.59 -7.96 3.89
N PRO A 195 4.86 -9.06 4.20
CA PRO A 195 5.46 -10.40 4.24
C PRO A 195 6.06 -10.81 2.89
N ASN A 196 7.19 -11.52 2.92
CA ASN A 196 7.85 -12.02 1.72
C ASN A 196 7.02 -13.05 0.96
N ASP A 197 6.22 -13.85 1.66
CA ASP A 197 5.28 -14.79 1.04
C ASP A 197 3.91 -14.10 0.83
N PRO A 198 3.52 -13.80 -0.42
CA PRO A 198 2.23 -13.18 -0.72
C PRO A 198 1.02 -13.99 -0.22
N LYS A 199 1.10 -15.32 -0.27
CA LYS A 199 0.00 -16.21 0.10
C LYS A 199 -0.27 -16.20 1.61
N SER A 200 0.73 -15.80 2.41
CA SER A 200 0.58 -15.71 3.86
C SER A 200 -0.36 -14.60 4.33
N TYR A 201 -0.66 -13.59 3.51
CA TYR A 201 -1.47 -12.44 3.93
C TYR A 201 -2.48 -11.94 2.90
N SER A 202 -2.50 -12.51 1.69
CA SER A 202 -3.34 -12.01 0.60
C SER A 202 -3.78 -13.12 -0.36
N VAL A 203 -4.87 -12.86 -1.07
CA VAL A 203 -5.34 -13.72 -2.17
C VAL A 203 -5.06 -13.01 -3.49
N PHE A 204 -4.58 -13.75 -4.49
CA PHE A 204 -4.42 -13.23 -5.84
C PHE A 204 -5.42 -13.87 -6.79
N ILE A 205 -6.19 -13.04 -7.50
CA ILE A 205 -7.08 -13.49 -8.58
C ILE A 205 -6.75 -12.66 -9.81
N HIS A 206 -6.21 -13.29 -10.87
CA HIS A 206 -5.80 -12.55 -12.05
C HIS A 206 -7.01 -11.84 -12.68
N ARG A 207 -6.89 -10.52 -12.92
CA ARG A 207 -7.99 -9.67 -13.40
C ARG A 207 -8.69 -10.22 -14.65
N ASP A 208 -7.95 -10.86 -15.56
CA ASP A 208 -8.49 -11.28 -16.84
C ASP A 208 -9.38 -12.53 -16.68
N LEU A 209 -9.12 -13.36 -15.66
CA LEU A 209 -10.01 -14.48 -15.30
C LEU A 209 -11.36 -13.98 -14.75
N VAL A 210 -11.34 -12.84 -14.05
CA VAL A 210 -12.55 -12.17 -13.56
C VAL A 210 -13.31 -11.53 -14.73
N LYS A 211 -12.59 -10.82 -15.62
CA LYS A 211 -13.19 -10.16 -16.80
C LYS A 211 -13.85 -11.13 -17.76
N ASN A 212 -13.22 -12.28 -17.99
CA ASN A 212 -13.71 -13.29 -18.93
C ASN A 212 -14.79 -14.20 -18.31
N GLY A 213 -15.15 -13.99 -17.04
CA GLY A 213 -16.10 -14.85 -16.32
C GLY A 213 -15.58 -16.24 -15.96
N THR A 214 -14.33 -16.55 -16.28
CA THR A 214 -13.68 -17.85 -16.03
C THR A 214 -13.51 -18.14 -14.54
N SER A 215 -13.37 -17.10 -13.70
CA SER A 215 -13.25 -17.27 -12.25
C SER A 215 -14.26 -16.39 -11.50
N SER A 216 -15.13 -17.07 -10.75
CA SER A 216 -15.99 -16.42 -9.76
C SER A 216 -15.18 -16.08 -8.52
N ILE A 217 -15.08 -14.78 -8.21
CA ILE A 217 -14.41 -14.27 -6.99
C ILE A 217 -15.00 -14.95 -5.75
N LYS A 218 -16.34 -15.08 -5.69
CA LYS A 218 -17.02 -15.74 -4.57
C LYS A 218 -16.53 -17.18 -4.41
N THR A 219 -16.49 -17.95 -5.49
CA THR A 219 -16.09 -19.36 -5.45
C THR A 219 -14.65 -19.53 -5.01
N VAL A 220 -13.74 -18.68 -5.50
CA VAL A 220 -12.32 -18.69 -5.07
C VAL A 220 -12.21 -18.36 -3.58
N LEU A 221 -12.93 -17.37 -3.07
CA LEU A 221 -12.84 -17.00 -1.66
C LEU A 221 -13.54 -18.02 -0.74
N GLN A 222 -14.54 -18.74 -1.23
CA GLN A 222 -15.21 -19.82 -0.49
C GLN A 222 -14.37 -21.10 -0.39
N SER A 223 -13.36 -21.28 -1.24
CA SER A 223 -12.50 -22.46 -1.17
C SER A 223 -11.52 -22.42 0.00
N TYR A 224 -11.30 -21.25 0.61
CA TYR A 224 -10.46 -21.11 1.80
C TYR A 224 -11.22 -21.58 3.03
N SER A 225 -10.61 -22.47 3.79
CA SER A 225 -11.11 -22.91 5.09
C SER A 225 -11.05 -21.77 6.12
N LYS A 226 -11.87 -21.87 7.17
CA LYS A 226 -11.80 -20.93 8.31
C LYS A 226 -10.40 -20.88 8.94
N GLN A 227 -9.67 -21.99 8.94
CA GLN A 227 -8.32 -22.05 9.49
C GLN A 227 -7.34 -21.24 8.64
N GLU A 228 -7.36 -21.41 7.32
CA GLU A 228 -6.52 -20.62 6.39
C GLU A 228 -6.82 -19.12 6.52
N ILE A 229 -8.11 -18.76 6.54
CA ILE A 229 -8.56 -17.38 6.73
C ILE A 229 -8.00 -16.81 8.05
N ASN A 230 -8.09 -17.56 9.15
CA ASN A 230 -7.56 -17.10 10.43
C ASN A 230 -6.03 -16.95 10.41
N GLN A 231 -5.30 -17.88 9.80
CA GLN A 231 -3.84 -17.78 9.67
C GLN A 231 -3.41 -16.56 8.85
N MET A 232 -4.06 -16.33 7.70
CA MET A 232 -3.80 -15.16 6.87
C MET A 232 -4.12 -13.86 7.61
N ARG A 233 -5.23 -13.83 8.34
CA ARG A 233 -5.60 -12.67 9.15
C ARG A 233 -4.60 -12.40 10.27
N GLU A 234 -4.16 -13.42 10.99
CA GLU A 234 -3.14 -13.23 12.03
C GLU A 234 -1.85 -12.67 11.45
N LYS A 235 -1.47 -13.09 10.23
CA LYS A 235 -0.34 -12.49 9.51
C LYS A 235 -0.56 -11.01 9.21
N VAL A 236 -1.74 -10.64 8.72
CA VAL A 236 -2.14 -9.24 8.49
C VAL A 236 -2.06 -8.43 9.79
N ILE A 237 -2.64 -8.94 10.88
CA ILE A 237 -2.69 -8.27 12.20
C ILE A 237 -1.27 -8.09 12.77
N GLN A 238 -0.42 -9.10 12.67
CA GLN A 238 0.98 -9.05 13.09
C GLN A 238 1.74 -7.91 12.41
N TYR A 239 1.40 -7.59 11.16
CA TYR A 239 2.07 -6.57 10.36
C TYR A 239 1.49 -5.17 10.52
N ILE A 240 0.34 -4.98 11.19
CA ILE A 240 -0.28 -3.66 11.41
C ILE A 240 0.71 -2.59 11.90
N PRO A 241 1.59 -2.83 12.89
CA PRO A 241 2.49 -1.80 13.38
C PRO A 241 3.42 -1.27 12.27
N LYS A 242 3.83 -2.14 11.35
CA LYS A 242 4.70 -1.80 10.22
C LYS A 242 3.99 -0.99 9.13
N LEU A 243 2.67 -0.84 9.20
CA LEU A 243 1.84 -0.20 8.18
C LEU A 243 1.27 1.15 8.64
N VAL A 244 1.50 1.53 9.89
CA VAL A 244 0.98 2.75 10.51
C VAL A 244 2.13 3.67 10.91
N TYR A 245 1.81 4.95 11.06
CA TYR A 245 2.76 5.98 11.51
C TYR A 245 2.30 6.46 12.88
N ALA A 246 3.16 6.39 13.87
CA ALA A 246 2.88 6.81 15.23
C ALA A 246 2.61 8.31 15.29
N LYS A 247 1.74 8.71 16.22
CA LYS A 247 1.46 10.13 16.46
C LYS A 247 2.62 10.88 17.17
N PRO A 248 3.31 10.28 18.16
CA PRO A 248 4.42 10.96 18.84
C PRO A 248 5.65 11.10 17.94
N GLU A 249 6.35 12.23 18.02
CA GLU A 249 7.57 12.49 17.23
C GLU A 249 8.70 11.50 17.51
N LYS A 250 8.76 10.97 18.73
CA LYS A 250 9.77 9.98 19.15
C LYS A 250 9.42 8.55 18.74
N GLY A 251 8.33 8.33 18.00
CA GLY A 251 7.84 6.99 17.65
C GLY A 251 7.24 6.25 18.84
N LEU A 252 7.22 4.92 18.76
CA LEU A 252 6.75 4.04 19.83
C LEU A 252 7.94 3.32 20.48
N ASN A 253 7.97 3.21 21.80
CA ASN A 253 9.18 2.74 22.53
C ASN A 253 9.70 1.35 22.12
N ASN A 254 8.81 0.37 21.91
CA ASN A 254 9.17 -1.05 21.77
C ASN A 254 8.70 -1.65 20.45
N THR A 255 8.04 -0.86 19.61
CA THR A 255 7.41 -1.32 18.38
C THR A 255 7.83 -0.40 17.26
N LYS A 256 8.49 -0.93 16.24
CA LYS A 256 8.85 -0.14 15.06
C LYS A 256 7.63 0.10 14.20
N ASP A 257 7.36 1.37 13.92
CA ASP A 257 6.30 1.78 13.00
C ASP A 257 6.79 1.86 11.54
N ALA A 258 5.95 2.35 10.64
CA ALA A 258 6.33 2.51 9.23
C ALA A 258 7.46 3.54 9.01
N PHE A 259 7.57 4.57 9.86
CA PHE A 259 8.66 5.54 9.77
C PHE A 259 9.98 4.89 10.20
N ASP A 260 10.00 4.21 11.36
CA ASP A 260 11.18 3.52 11.88
C ASP A 260 11.76 2.54 10.86
N ILE A 261 10.88 1.73 10.25
CA ILE A 261 11.27 0.75 9.23
C ILE A 261 11.80 1.42 7.96
N ALA A 262 11.23 2.55 7.55
CA ALA A 262 11.71 3.30 6.40
C ALA A 262 13.13 3.84 6.63
N ILE A 263 13.37 4.44 7.80
CA ILE A 263 14.68 4.99 8.16
C ILE A 263 15.71 3.88 8.32
N ASP A 264 15.38 2.79 9.02
CA ASP A 264 16.26 1.62 9.14
C ASP A 264 16.66 1.07 7.76
N GLY A 265 15.70 0.96 6.84
CA GLY A 265 15.94 0.48 5.48
C GLY A 265 16.85 1.41 4.67
N VAL A 266 16.68 2.72 4.82
CA VAL A 266 17.57 3.73 4.21
C VAL A 266 18.98 3.62 4.78
N LEU A 267 19.13 3.66 6.10
CA LEU A 267 20.44 3.58 6.77
C LEU A 267 21.16 2.27 6.44
N LYS A 268 20.42 1.16 6.36
CA LYS A 268 20.95 -0.12 5.91
C LYS A 268 21.49 -0.05 4.48
N ARG A 269 20.73 0.52 3.54
CA ARG A 269 21.17 0.70 2.15
C ARG A 269 22.44 1.56 2.06
N ILE A 270 22.50 2.66 2.81
CA ILE A 270 23.68 3.54 2.85
C ILE A 270 24.91 2.72 3.29
N LYS A 271 24.79 1.98 4.40
CA LYS A 271 25.86 1.11 4.90
C LYS A 271 26.27 0.01 3.91
N GLU A 272 25.32 -0.57 3.18
CA GLU A 272 25.61 -1.57 2.14
C GLU A 272 26.39 -0.96 0.97
N GLN A 273 26.06 0.27 0.55
CA GLN A 273 26.75 0.97 -0.54
C GLN A 273 28.16 1.45 -0.19
N GLU A 274 28.49 1.58 1.10
CA GLU A 274 29.86 1.83 1.55
C GLU A 274 30.78 0.62 1.32
N GLN A 275 30.23 -0.59 1.18
CA GLN A 275 31.04 -1.80 1.02
C GLN A 275 31.62 -1.93 -0.39
N PRO A 276 32.89 -2.40 -0.53
CA PRO A 276 33.48 -2.68 -1.83
C PRO A 276 32.63 -3.67 -2.64
N GLY A 277 32.29 -3.31 -3.90
CA GLY A 277 31.50 -4.15 -4.80
C GLY A 277 29.99 -3.86 -4.84
N PHE A 278 29.47 -3.05 -3.92
CA PHE A 278 28.04 -2.65 -3.89
C PHE A 278 27.77 -1.23 -4.40
N LYS A 279 28.82 -0.45 -4.69
CA LYS A 279 28.66 0.87 -5.32
C LYS A 279 28.04 0.72 -6.70
N TRP A 280 26.80 1.15 -6.83
CA TRP A 280 26.19 1.42 -8.13
C TRP A 280 27.07 2.45 -8.85
N LYS A 281 27.65 2.04 -9.98
CA LYS A 281 28.38 2.93 -10.89
C LYS A 281 27.41 3.69 -11.79
#